data_AF-A0A388KIF6-F1
#
_entry.id   AF-A0A388KIF6-F1
#
_cell.length_a   1.000
_cell.length_b   1.000
_cell.length_c   1.000
_cell.angle_alpha   90.00
_cell.angle_beta   90.00
_cell.angle_gamma   90.00
#
_symmetry.space_group_name_H-M   'P 1'
#
loop_
_entity.id
_entity.type
_entity.pdbx_description
1 polymer ?
#
loop_
_entity_poly.entity_id
_entity_poly.type
_entity_poly.pdbx_seq_one_letter_code
_entity_poly.pdbx_strand_id
1 'polypeptide(L)'
;MWEEVRQNGFFFKSKDEQKSPSGEGCAIGAAVAAFTVVPPGMSREMVFSLAWDAPIVKFCEGSSYYRRYTKFYGVNGKAAAKLAHDAICRI
;
A
#
# COMPACT_ATOMS: atom_id res chain seq x y z
N MET A 1 -12.96 11.37 3.02
CA MET A 1 -11.67 10.97 3.61
C MET A 1 -11.15 11.98 4.62
N TRP A 2 -10.77 13.21 4.24
CA TRP A 2 -10.23 14.20 5.19
C TRP A 2 -11.21 14.56 6.32
N GLU A 3 -12.46 14.91 6.00
CA GLU A 3 -13.46 15.27 7.01
C GLU A 3 -13.76 14.12 8.00
N GLU A 4 -13.69 12.87 7.54
CA GLU A 4 -13.93 11.71 8.38
C GLU A 4 -12.81 11.51 9.41
N VAL A 5 -11.55 11.62 8.99
CA VAL A 5 -10.39 11.57 9.90
C VAL A 5 -10.40 12.77 10.83
N ARG A 6 -10.73 13.96 10.31
CA ARG A 6 -10.82 15.18 11.12
C ARG A 6 -11.83 15.07 12.25
N GLN A 7 -12.98 14.43 11.99
CA GLN A 7 -14.05 14.27 12.98
C GLN A 7 -13.79 13.13 13.96
N ASN A 8 -13.28 11.99 13.49
CA ASN A 8 -13.27 10.75 14.28
C ASN A 8 -11.86 10.31 14.70
N GLY A 9 -10.80 10.81 14.05
CA GLY A 9 -9.43 10.34 14.21
C GLY A 9 -9.13 9.00 13.54
N PHE A 10 -10.13 8.34 12.93
CA PHE A 10 -10.01 7.07 12.22
C PHE A 10 -11.06 6.98 11.10
N PHE A 11 -10.90 6.01 10.20
CA PHE A 11 -11.87 5.69 9.15
C PHE A 11 -12.91 4.70 9.67
N PHE A 12 -14.20 4.94 9.43
CA PHE A 12 -15.21 3.90 9.52
C PHE A 12 -15.03 2.96 8.34
N LYS A 13 -15.23 1.65 8.58
CA LYS A 13 -15.12 0.65 7.52
C LYS A 13 -16.17 0.94 6.44
N SER A 14 -15.77 1.52 5.32
CA SER A 14 -16.63 1.68 4.14
C SER A 14 -17.03 0.28 3.65
N LYS A 15 -18.34 0.03 3.55
CA LYS A 15 -18.88 -1.29 3.18
C LYS A 15 -18.85 -1.57 1.68
N ASP A 16 -18.51 -0.60 0.84
CA ASP A 16 -18.47 -0.78 -0.61
C ASP A 16 -17.26 -0.08 -1.19
N GLU A 17 -16.31 -0.87 -1.68
CA GLU A 17 -15.37 -0.41 -2.68
C GLU A 17 -15.78 -1.03 -4.01
N GLN A 18 -16.57 -0.28 -4.76
CA GLN A 18 -16.70 -0.45 -6.19
C GLN A 18 -15.29 -0.49 -6.79
N LYS A 19 -14.87 -1.68 -7.26
CA LYS A 19 -13.56 -1.91 -7.93
C LYS A 19 -13.51 -1.34 -9.34
N SER A 20 -14.17 -0.22 -9.57
CA SER A 20 -14.19 0.46 -10.86
C SER A 20 -12.88 1.23 -11.05
N PRO A 21 -12.30 1.22 -12.26
CA PRO A 21 -11.21 2.13 -12.62
C PRO A 21 -11.60 3.59 -12.39
N SER A 22 -10.60 4.46 -12.21
CA SER A 22 -10.85 5.90 -12.19
C SER A 22 -11.35 6.39 -13.54
N GLY A 23 -12.15 7.46 -13.53
CA GLY A 23 -12.49 8.18 -14.75
C GLY A 23 -11.26 8.74 -15.45
N GLU A 24 -11.38 9.00 -16.75
CA GLU A 24 -10.31 9.61 -17.54
C GLU A 24 -9.93 10.98 -16.98
N GLY A 25 -8.62 11.26 -16.85
CA GLY A 25 -8.11 12.50 -16.24
C GLY A 25 -8.22 12.57 -14.72
N CYS A 26 -8.88 11.61 -14.06
CA CYS A 26 -9.00 11.56 -12.60
C CYS A 26 -7.92 10.64 -11.99
N ALA A 27 -7.39 11.06 -10.84
CA ALA A 27 -6.54 10.23 -9.99
C ALA A 27 -7.37 9.66 -8.82
N ILE A 28 -7.12 8.41 -8.47
CA ILE A 28 -7.63 7.78 -7.26
C ILE A 28 -6.47 7.44 -6.32
N GLY A 29 -6.76 7.37 -5.03
CA GLY A 29 -5.81 6.98 -4.00
C GLY A 29 -6.51 6.21 -2.90
N ALA A 30 -5.72 5.57 -2.06
CA ALA A 30 -6.18 4.86 -0.87
C ALA A 30 -5.51 5.45 0.38
N ALA A 31 -6.15 5.29 1.53
CA ALA A 31 -5.56 5.64 2.82
C ALA A 31 -5.66 4.47 3.80
N VAL A 32 -4.65 4.37 4.65
CA VAL A 32 -4.58 3.40 5.74
C VAL A 32 -4.29 4.18 7.01
N ALA A 33 -5.03 3.90 8.08
CA ALA A 33 -4.80 4.48 9.40
C ALA A 33 -4.85 3.39 10.47
N ALA A 34 -4.08 3.60 11.54
CA ALA A 34 -4.17 2.82 12.77
C ALA A 34 -4.31 3.78 13.95
N PHE A 35 -4.98 3.33 15.01
CA PHE A 35 -5.24 4.12 16.20
C PHE A 35 -4.94 3.29 17.45
N THR A 36 -4.34 3.93 18.45
CA THR A 36 -4.14 3.36 19.79
C THR A 36 -4.19 4.46 20.82
N VAL A 37 -4.54 4.10 22.05
CA VAL A 37 -4.38 4.96 23.23
C VAL A 37 -3.01 4.67 23.86
N VAL A 38 -2.27 5.72 24.21
CA VAL A 38 -0.98 5.63 24.91
C VAL A 38 -1.17 6.11 26.35
N PRO A 39 -1.04 5.23 27.36
CA PRO A 39 -1.14 5.64 28.76
C PRO A 39 0.00 6.58 29.19
N PRO A 40 -0.17 7.36 30.27
CA PRO A 40 0.91 8.19 30.82
C PRO A 40 2.16 7.36 31.14
N GLY A 41 3.33 7.86 30.73
CA GLY A 41 4.62 7.19 30.96
C GLY A 41 4.87 5.93 30.11
N MET A 42 3.97 5.59 29.18
CA MET A 42 4.11 4.44 28.29
C MET A 42 4.46 4.89 26.87
N SER A 43 5.03 3.96 26.09
CA SER A 43 5.16 4.09 24.63
C SER A 43 4.37 2.99 23.93
N ARG A 44 4.03 3.23 22.65
CA ARG A 44 3.45 2.26 21.73
C ARG A 44 4.16 2.41 20.39
N GLU A 45 4.34 1.30 19.69
CA GLU A 45 4.88 1.27 18.34
C GLU A 45 3.77 0.85 17.37
N MET A 46 3.74 1.50 16.21
CA MET A 46 2.90 1.12 15.08
C MET A 46 3.78 1.01 13.86
N VAL A 47 3.61 -0.07 13.10
CA VAL A 47 4.40 -0.32 11.90
C VAL A 47 3.48 -0.38 10.70
N PHE A 48 3.87 0.34 9.65
CA PHE A 48 3.23 0.32 8.34
C PHE A 48 4.24 -0.14 7.30
N SER A 49 3.75 -0.72 6.21
CA SER A 49 4.57 -1.09 5.05
C SER A 49 3.90 -0.63 3.77
N LEU A 50 4.72 -0.17 2.84
CA LEU A 50 4.34 0.19 1.48
C LEU A 50 5.22 -0.59 0.52
N ALA A 51 4.60 -1.28 -0.43
CA ALA A 51 5.29 -2.00 -1.47
C ALA A 51 4.64 -1.75 -2.83
N TRP A 52 5.45 -1.81 -3.88
CA TRP A 52 5.02 -1.66 -5.27
C TRP A 52 5.52 -2.85 -6.09
N ASP A 53 4.63 -3.45 -6.87
CA ASP A 53 4.97 -4.50 -7.83
C ASP A 53 4.93 -3.95 -9.26
N ALA A 54 6.07 -3.44 -9.70
CA ALA A 54 6.35 -3.12 -11.08
C ALA A 54 7.46 -4.08 -11.55
N PRO A 55 7.14 -5.24 -12.16
CA PRO A 55 8.13 -6.30 -12.36
C PRO A 55 9.13 -5.97 -13.48
N ILE A 56 8.74 -5.09 -14.43
CA ILE A 56 9.51 -4.78 -15.63
C ILE A 56 10.09 -3.37 -15.54
N VAL A 57 11.37 -3.22 -15.87
CA VAL A 57 12.01 -1.93 -16.20
C VAL A 57 12.22 -1.88 -17.72
N LYS A 58 11.88 -0.75 -18.34
CA LYS A 58 12.05 -0.51 -19.78
C LYS A 58 13.11 0.57 -19.99
N PHE A 59 14.02 0.35 -20.94
CA PHE A 59 15.04 1.32 -21.35
C PHE A 59 14.71 1.90 -22.72
N CYS A 60 15.25 3.09 -23.02
CA CYS A 60 14.91 3.86 -24.23
C CYS A 60 15.18 3.10 -25.53
N GLU A 61 16.14 2.18 -25.56
CA GLU A 61 16.50 1.36 -26.72
C GLU A 61 15.64 0.08 -26.85
N GLY A 62 14.45 0.05 -26.25
CA GLY A 62 13.51 -1.08 -26.36
C GLY A 62 13.82 -2.28 -25.46
N SER A 63 14.99 -2.31 -24.82
CA SER A 63 15.35 -3.38 -23.89
C SER A 63 14.47 -3.35 -22.62
N SER A 64 13.95 -4.51 -22.24
CA SER A 64 13.13 -4.68 -21.04
C SER A 64 13.69 -5.79 -20.16
N TYR A 65 13.81 -5.54 -18.86
CA TYR A 65 14.37 -6.50 -17.91
C TYR A 65 13.44 -6.68 -16.71
N TYR A 66 13.46 -7.86 -16.12
CA TYR A 66 12.79 -8.11 -14.85
C TYR A 66 13.62 -7.57 -13.69
N ARG A 67 13.00 -6.80 -12.80
CA ARG A 67 13.62 -6.33 -11.56
C ARG A 67 13.98 -7.52 -10.67
N ARG A 68 15.11 -7.44 -9.93
CA ARG A 68 15.69 -8.57 -9.18
C ARG A 68 14.71 -9.30 -8.23
N TYR A 69 13.80 -8.57 -7.57
CA TYR A 69 12.85 -9.17 -6.62
C TYR A 69 11.92 -10.19 -7.28
N THR A 70 11.67 -10.09 -8.59
CA THR A 70 10.80 -11.02 -9.34
C THR A 70 11.30 -12.47 -9.30
N LYS A 71 12.60 -12.69 -9.03
CA LYS A 71 13.15 -14.03 -8.75
C LYS A 71 12.44 -14.75 -7.59
N PHE A 72 11.93 -14.00 -6.61
CA PHE A 72 11.31 -14.54 -5.40
C PHE A 72 9.78 -14.41 -5.39
N TYR A 73 9.25 -13.45 -6.16
CA TYR A 73 7.82 -13.09 -6.12
C TYR A 73 7.09 -13.28 -7.45
N GLY A 74 7.79 -13.69 -8.51
CA GLY A 74 7.24 -13.83 -9.86
C GLY A 74 7.21 -12.52 -10.65
N VAL A 75 6.70 -12.58 -11.88
CA VAL A 75 6.71 -11.48 -12.86
C VAL A 75 5.31 -11.00 -13.27
N ASN A 76 4.26 -11.49 -12.62
CA ASN A 76 2.87 -11.31 -13.05
C ASN A 76 2.23 -9.98 -12.60
N GLY A 77 2.93 -9.14 -11.83
CA GLY A 77 2.40 -7.86 -11.35
C GLY A 77 1.36 -7.99 -10.23
N LYS A 78 1.33 -9.12 -9.49
CA LYS A 78 0.37 -9.40 -8.41
C LYS A 78 1.01 -9.64 -7.04
N ALA A 79 2.26 -9.25 -6.84
CA ALA A 79 3.04 -9.51 -5.64
C ALA A 79 3.00 -8.37 -4.59
N ALA A 80 2.42 -7.21 -4.88
CA ALA A 80 2.49 -6.04 -3.99
C ALA A 80 2.02 -6.33 -2.55
N ALA A 81 0.88 -7.04 -2.39
CA ALA A 81 0.37 -7.41 -1.08
C ALA A 81 1.32 -8.37 -0.32
N LYS A 82 1.92 -9.34 -1.02
CA LYS A 82 2.88 -10.28 -0.44
C LYS A 82 4.19 -9.57 -0.04
N LEU A 83 4.69 -8.67 -0.88
CA LEU A 83 5.86 -7.83 -0.58
C LEU A 83 5.63 -6.99 0.69
N ALA A 84 4.48 -6.31 0.78
CA ALA A 84 4.13 -5.49 1.94
C ALA A 84 4.00 -6.33 3.21
N HIS A 85 3.35 -7.50 3.13
CA HIS A 85 3.23 -8.47 4.22
C HIS A 85 4.60 -8.97 4.70
N ASP A 86 5.45 -9.43 3.79
CA ASP A 86 6.79 -9.94 4.13
C ASP A 86 7.68 -8.86 4.77
N ALA A 87 7.48 -7.58 4.40
CA ALA A 87 8.18 -6.46 5.03
C ALA A 87 7.71 -6.19 6.47
N ILE A 88 6.43 -6.40 6.81
CA ILE A 88 5.91 -6.23 8.18
C ILE A 88 6.28 -7.43 9.07
N CYS A 89 6.16 -8.65 8.54
CA CYS A 89 6.39 -9.87 9.32
C CYS A 89 7.87 -10.18 9.60
N ARG A 90 8.80 -9.36 9.11
CA ARG A 90 10.25 -9.53 9.28
C ARG A 90 10.90 -8.39 10.07
N ILE A 91 10.09 -7.64 10.80
CA ILE A 91 10.53 -6.61 11.76
C ILE A 91 10.79 -7.25 13.11
#